data_AF-A0A959D0S5-F1
#
_entry.id   AF-A0A959D0S5-F1
#
_cell.length_a   1.000
_cell.length_b   1.000
_cell.length_c   1.000
_cell.angle_alpha   90.00
_cell.angle_beta   90.00
_cell.angle_gamma   90.00
#
_symmetry.space_group_name_H-M   'P 1'
#
loop_
_entity.id
_entity.type
_entity.pdbx_description
1 polymer ?
#
loop_
_entity_poly.entity_id
_entity_poly.type
_entity_poly.pdbx_seq_one_letter_code
_entity_poly.pdbx_strand_id
1 'polypeptide(L)'
;AWVQVNSGKVAFYPNGEEGREVVLEKGQGAELDRKTGELHRLNASDANRIAWRTRKLDFQNSSLEEMATVVEETYGVQIVFENPQLSTCRFTASFNEEPLEAVLQALNALFGIEWRREGQVIVLNGEGCEPVRRQEQGNE
;
A
#
# COMPACT_ATOMS: atom_id res chain seq x y z
N ALA A 1 -16.86 14.81 -2.28
CA ALA A 1 -17.63 13.64 -1.84
C ALA A 1 -16.70 12.46 -1.96
N TRP A 2 -16.49 11.71 -0.88
CA TRP A 2 -15.67 10.50 -0.88
C TRP A 2 -16.61 9.31 -0.82
N VAL A 3 -16.29 8.25 -1.57
CA VAL A 3 -17.03 6.98 -1.60
C VAL A 3 -16.02 5.88 -1.33
N GLN A 4 -16.32 5.02 -0.36
CA GLN A 4 -15.48 3.88 0.01
C GLN A 4 -16.30 2.60 -0.17
N VAL A 5 -15.78 1.63 -0.93
CA VAL A 5 -16.53 0.44 -1.36
C VAL A 5 -16.06 -0.78 -0.58
N ASN A 6 -16.97 -1.39 0.20
CA ASN A 6 -16.63 -2.54 1.05
C ASN A 6 -16.88 -3.93 0.43
N SER A 7 -17.56 -4.03 -0.70
CA SER A 7 -17.57 -5.20 -1.60
C SER A 7 -18.56 -4.91 -2.73
N GLY A 8 -18.11 -4.98 -3.98
CA GLY A 8 -18.94 -4.76 -5.17
C GLY A 8 -18.22 -3.94 -6.23
N LYS A 9 -18.37 -4.32 -7.50
CA LYS A 9 -17.92 -3.50 -8.64
C LYS A 9 -18.77 -2.23 -8.64
N VAL A 10 -18.14 -1.06 -8.58
CA VAL A 10 -18.84 0.24 -8.66
C VAL A 10 -18.48 0.90 -9.99
N ALA A 11 -19.50 1.08 -10.83
CA ALA A 11 -19.40 1.89 -12.04
C ALA A 11 -19.76 3.34 -11.67
N PHE A 12 -18.90 4.28 -12.08
CA PHE A 12 -19.14 5.71 -11.88
C PHE A 12 -19.28 6.40 -13.23
N TYR A 13 -20.35 7.18 -13.41
CA TYR A 13 -20.62 7.94 -14.62
C TYR A 13 -20.53 9.44 -14.30
N PRO A 14 -19.39 10.10 -14.57
CA PRO A 14 -19.34 11.55 -14.45
C PRO A 14 -20.12 12.18 -15.61
N ASN A 15 -21.10 13.02 -15.28
CA ASN A 15 -21.89 13.87 -16.19
C ASN A 15 -22.90 13.21 -17.16
N GLY A 16 -23.26 11.94 -16.97
CA GLY A 16 -24.34 11.33 -17.76
C GLY A 16 -24.02 11.16 -19.25
N GLU A 17 -22.75 11.30 -19.66
CA GLU A 17 -22.30 10.90 -20.98
C GLU A 17 -21.88 9.43 -20.94
N GLU A 18 -22.68 8.59 -21.62
CA GLU A 18 -22.35 7.20 -21.90
C GLU A 18 -21.01 7.14 -22.65
N GLY A 19 -19.97 6.56 -22.02
CA GLY A 19 -18.74 6.23 -22.76
C GLY A 19 -17.44 6.14 -21.95
N ARG A 20 -17.39 6.61 -20.70
CA ARG A 20 -16.21 6.44 -19.83
C ARG A 20 -16.53 5.56 -18.64
N GLU A 21 -16.58 4.26 -18.89
CA GLU A 21 -16.66 3.27 -17.84
C GLU A 21 -15.30 3.15 -17.15
N VAL A 22 -15.19 3.63 -15.91
CA VAL A 22 -14.05 3.29 -15.04
C VAL A 22 -14.51 2.20 -14.10
N VAL A 23 -14.15 0.96 -14.44
CA VAL A 23 -14.32 -0.19 -13.56
C VAL A 23 -13.25 -0.09 -12.48
N LEU A 24 -13.67 0.21 -11.25
CA LEU A 24 -12.81 0.17 -10.08
C LEU A 24 -12.85 -1.23 -9.47
N GLU A 25 -11.69 -1.83 -9.30
CA GLU A 25 -11.52 -3.06 -8.53
C GLU A 25 -11.46 -2.75 -7.04
N LYS A 26 -11.68 -3.77 -6.21
CA LYS A 26 -11.65 -3.65 -4.76
C LYS A 26 -10.31 -3.05 -4.30
N GLY A 27 -10.36 -1.92 -3.58
CA GLY A 27 -9.18 -1.19 -3.11
C GLY A 27 -8.85 0.05 -3.94
N GLN A 28 -9.33 0.14 -5.18
CA GLN A 28 -9.00 1.27 -6.05
C GLN A 28 -9.86 2.50 -5.75
N GLY A 29 -9.21 3.66 -5.71
CA GLY A 29 -9.84 4.97 -5.63
C GLY A 29 -9.69 5.75 -6.93
N ALA A 30 -10.58 6.69 -7.17
CA ALA A 30 -10.44 7.68 -8.24
C ALA A 30 -10.77 9.07 -7.72
N GLU A 31 -10.00 10.06 -8.15
CA GLU A 31 -10.25 11.46 -7.88
C GLU A 31 -10.75 12.15 -9.15
N LEU A 32 -11.84 12.90 -9.03
CA LEU A 32 -12.37 13.73 -10.08
C LEU A 32 -11.82 15.15 -9.90
N ASP A 33 -10.95 15.59 -10.81
CA ASP A 33 -10.53 16.98 -10.88
C ASP A 33 -11.73 17.83 -11.32
N ARG A 34 -12.22 18.68 -10.40
CA ARG A 34 -13.42 19.51 -10.63
C ARG A 34 -13.18 20.70 -11.55
N LYS A 35 -11.93 21.03 -11.87
CA LYS A 35 -11.56 22.13 -12.78
C LYS A 35 -11.46 21.66 -14.21
N THR A 36 -10.94 20.45 -14.44
CA THR A 36 -10.74 19.89 -15.78
C THR A 36 -11.81 18.87 -16.15
N GLY A 37 -12.53 18.31 -15.17
CA GLY A 37 -13.46 17.20 -15.38
C GLY A 37 -12.75 15.86 -15.62
N GLU A 38 -11.43 15.81 -15.46
CA GLU A 38 -10.65 14.59 -15.65
C GLU A 38 -10.72 13.69 -14.43
N LEU A 39 -10.90 12.40 -14.68
CA LEU A 39 -10.98 11.37 -13.66
C LEU A 39 -9.62 10.68 -13.56
N HIS A 40 -8.88 11.01 -12.50
CA HIS A 40 -7.58 10.42 -12.22
C HIS A 40 -7.78 9.18 -11.37
N ARG A 41 -7.34 8.02 -11.86
CA ARG A 41 -7.14 6.86 -10.99
C ARG A 41 -6.04 7.23 -10.00
N LEU A 42 -6.39 7.27 -8.71
CA LEU A 42 -5.41 7.45 -7.66
C LEU A 42 -4.70 6.11 -7.51
N ASN A 43 -3.49 6.00 -8.03
CA ASN A 43 -2.64 4.88 -7.69
C ASN A 43 -2.09 5.11 -6.27
N ALA A 44 -1.80 4.04 -5.51
CA ALA A 44 -1.28 4.15 -4.15
C ALA A 44 -0.04 5.07 -4.04
N SER A 45 0.74 5.22 -5.12
CA SER A 45 1.83 6.19 -5.23
C SER A 45 1.43 7.66 -5.02
N ASP A 46 0.22 8.08 -5.39
CA ASP A 46 -0.21 9.48 -5.24
C ASP A 46 -0.61 9.82 -3.80
N ALA A 47 -1.17 8.87 -3.06
CA ALA A 47 -1.54 9.04 -1.64
C ALA A 47 -0.28 9.12 -0.75
N ASN A 48 0.68 8.23 -0.99
CA ASN A 48 1.92 8.20 -0.20
C ASN A 48 2.89 9.36 -0.53
N ARG A 49 2.75 10.03 -1.67
CA ARG A 49 3.58 11.20 -2.04
C ARG A 49 3.49 12.36 -1.03
N ILE A 50 2.38 12.46 -0.30
CA ILE A 50 2.19 13.46 0.75
C ILE A 50 2.20 12.87 2.17
N ALA A 51 2.51 11.57 2.31
CA ALA A 51 2.50 10.87 3.60
C ALA A 51 3.42 11.53 4.62
N TRP A 52 4.57 12.07 4.20
CA TRP A 52 5.47 12.81 5.07
C TRP A 52 4.84 14.04 5.74
N ARG A 53 3.81 14.64 5.11
CA ARG A 53 3.05 15.76 5.68
C ARG A 53 1.85 15.31 6.48
N THR A 54 1.13 14.31 5.98
CA THR A 54 -0.18 13.91 6.51
C THR A 54 -0.09 12.78 7.53
N ARG A 55 1.02 12.05 7.57
CA ARG A 55 1.19 10.74 8.23
C ARG A 55 0.11 9.73 7.86
N LYS A 56 -0.44 9.85 6.64
CA LYS A 56 -1.39 8.87 6.09
C LYS A 56 -0.64 8.02 5.09
N LEU A 57 -0.55 6.74 5.40
CA LEU A 57 0.13 5.74 4.60
C LEU A 57 -0.92 4.78 4.06
N ASP A 58 -0.95 4.58 2.75
CA ASP A 58 -1.86 3.63 2.10
C ASP A 58 -1.05 2.73 1.16
N PHE A 59 -0.95 1.46 1.52
CA PHE A 59 -0.23 0.45 0.75
C PHE A 59 -1.24 -0.51 0.13
N GLN A 60 -1.17 -0.69 -1.18
CA GLN A 60 -2.08 -1.56 -1.91
C GLN A 60 -1.28 -2.51 -2.79
N ASN A 61 -1.24 -3.79 -2.40
CA ASN A 61 -0.39 -4.79 -3.02
C ASN A 61 1.07 -4.28 -3.17
N SER A 62 1.54 -3.46 -2.23
CA SER A 62 2.84 -2.81 -2.28
C SER A 62 3.90 -3.72 -1.68
N SER A 63 5.13 -3.65 -2.20
CA SER A 63 6.25 -4.39 -1.63
C SER A 63 6.74 -3.78 -0.32
N LEU A 64 7.43 -4.56 0.52
CA LEU A 64 8.08 -4.01 1.71
C LEU A 64 9.19 -3.01 1.35
N GLU A 65 9.82 -3.15 0.19
CA GLU A 65 10.77 -2.15 -0.34
C GLU A 65 10.11 -0.79 -0.62
N GLU A 66 8.93 -0.80 -1.25
CA GLU A 66 8.14 0.42 -1.49
C GLU A 66 7.72 1.04 -0.14
N MET A 67 7.28 0.21 0.80
CA MET A 67 6.93 0.67 2.15
C MET A 67 8.12 1.27 2.87
N ALA A 68 9.29 0.65 2.79
CA ALA A 68 10.50 1.12 3.45
C ALA A 68 10.79 2.56 3.02
N THR A 69 10.80 2.83 1.72
CA THR A 69 11.05 4.18 1.17
C THR A 69 10.08 5.22 1.76
N VAL A 70 8.77 4.91 1.78
CA VAL A 70 7.74 5.84 2.28
C VAL A 70 7.89 6.07 3.80
N VAL A 71 8.20 5.02 4.56
CA VAL A 71 8.38 5.10 6.02
C VAL A 71 9.66 5.85 6.38
N GLU A 72 10.75 5.63 5.66
CA GLU A 72 12.01 6.38 5.80
C GLU A 72 11.76 7.89 5.63
N GLU A 73 11.08 8.28 4.55
CA GLU A 73 10.74 9.69 4.29
C GLU A 73 9.76 10.28 5.32
N THR A 74 8.78 9.49 5.77
CA THR A 74 7.71 9.97 6.66
C THR A 74 8.20 10.15 8.10
N TYR A 75 9.08 9.27 8.58
CA TYR A 75 9.52 9.25 9.98
C TYR A 75 10.99 9.64 10.17
N GLY A 76 11.76 9.86 9.09
CA GLY A 76 13.17 10.26 9.17
C GLY A 76 14.07 9.16 9.73
N VAL A 77 13.81 7.92 9.31
CA VAL A 77 14.57 6.72 9.68
C VAL A 77 15.19 6.09 8.44
N GLN A 78 16.09 5.13 8.62
CA GLN A 78 16.61 4.26 7.58
C GLN A 78 16.17 2.82 7.86
N ILE A 79 15.63 2.10 6.89
CA ILE A 79 15.20 0.71 7.01
C ILE A 79 16.21 -0.19 6.30
N VAL A 80 16.66 -1.23 7.00
CA VAL A 80 17.59 -2.23 6.47
C VAL A 80 16.98 -3.61 6.62
N PHE A 81 16.93 -4.38 5.54
CA PHE A 81 16.47 -5.76 5.55
C PHE A 81 17.66 -6.71 5.79
N GLU A 82 17.65 -7.48 6.88
CA GLU A 82 18.65 -8.54 7.10
C GLU A 82 18.45 -9.71 6.14
N ASN A 83 17.20 -10.01 5.81
CA ASN A 83 16.84 -10.98 4.78
C ASN A 83 16.30 -10.25 3.54
N PRO A 84 17.04 -10.23 2.42
CA PRO A 84 16.60 -9.58 1.18
C PRO A 84 15.28 -10.14 0.62
N GLN A 85 14.88 -11.37 0.97
CA GLN A 85 13.60 -11.93 0.52
C GLN A 85 12.40 -11.13 1.01
N LEU A 86 12.53 -10.47 2.17
CA LEU A 86 11.50 -9.61 2.72
C LEU A 86 11.14 -8.45 1.79
N SER A 87 12.11 -7.88 1.07
CA SER A 87 11.88 -6.69 0.24
C SER A 87 10.79 -6.91 -0.82
N THR A 88 10.64 -8.16 -1.27
CA THR A 88 9.66 -8.57 -2.30
C THR A 88 8.27 -8.86 -1.76
N CYS A 89 8.08 -8.89 -0.44
CA CYS A 89 6.82 -9.23 0.17
C CYS A 89 5.77 -8.18 -0.06
N ARG A 90 4.64 -8.59 -0.64
CA ARG A 90 3.53 -7.70 -0.96
C ARG A 90 2.44 -7.76 0.10
N PHE A 91 1.91 -6.59 0.44
CA PHE A 91 0.81 -6.45 1.40
C PHE A 91 -0.12 -5.30 1.02
N THR A 92 -1.28 -5.30 1.66
CA THR A 92 -2.23 -4.18 1.61
C THR A 92 -2.54 -3.77 3.04
N ALA A 93 -2.25 -2.53 3.39
CA ALA A 93 -2.54 -1.95 4.71
C ALA A 93 -2.60 -0.43 4.63
N SER A 94 -3.40 0.18 5.51
CA SER A 94 -3.52 1.63 5.62
C SER A 94 -3.26 2.03 7.07
N PHE A 95 -2.50 3.10 7.26
CA PHE A 95 -2.16 3.68 8.56
C PHE A 95 -2.55 5.15 8.55
N ASN A 96 -3.25 5.59 9.59
CA ASN A 96 -3.75 6.97 9.68
C ASN A 96 -3.19 7.65 10.92
N GLU A 97 -2.16 8.48 10.72
CA GLU A 97 -1.48 9.23 11.79
C GLU A 97 -0.83 8.32 12.86
N GLU A 98 -0.56 7.07 12.51
CA GLU A 98 0.04 6.08 13.40
C GLU A 98 1.53 6.37 13.66
N PRO A 99 2.05 6.05 14.86
CA PRO A 99 3.48 6.10 15.12
C PRO A 99 4.23 4.99 14.35
N LEU A 100 5.53 5.19 14.13
CA LEU A 100 6.39 4.23 13.44
C LEU A 100 6.31 2.83 14.08
N GLU A 101 6.29 2.76 15.40
CA GLU A 101 6.22 1.52 16.16
C GLU A 101 4.95 0.72 15.86
N ALA A 102 3.81 1.39 15.62
CA ALA A 102 2.57 0.72 15.26
C ALA A 102 2.65 0.15 13.83
N VAL A 103 3.27 0.87 12.90
CA VAL A 103 3.54 0.38 11.53
C VAL A 103 4.43 -0.87 11.59
N LEU A 104 5.53 -0.84 12.36
CA LEU A 104 6.44 -1.97 12.52
C LEU A 104 5.76 -3.17 13.21
N GLN A 105 4.92 -2.92 14.22
CA GLN A 105 4.16 -3.97 14.88
C GLN A 105 3.16 -4.66 13.93
N ALA A 106 2.57 -3.91 13.00
CA ALA A 106 1.71 -4.51 11.97
C ALA A 106 2.51 -5.43 11.03
N LEU A 107 3.76 -5.06 10.67
CA LEU A 107 4.64 -5.93 9.88
C LEU A 107 4.99 -7.22 10.62
N ASN A 108 5.23 -7.15 11.93
CA ASN A 108 5.40 -8.33 12.78
C ASN A 108 4.16 -9.24 12.72
N ALA A 109 2.96 -8.66 12.86
CA ALA A 109 1.72 -9.43 12.84
C ALA A 109 1.40 -10.07 11.47
N LEU A 110 1.78 -9.41 10.37
CA LEU A 110 1.50 -9.87 9.01
C LEU A 110 2.51 -10.93 8.52
N PHE A 111 3.78 -10.78 8.88
CA PHE A 111 4.89 -11.52 8.28
C PHE A 111 5.81 -12.21 9.28
N GLY A 112 5.55 -12.07 10.59
CA GLY A 112 6.48 -12.53 11.62
C GLY A 112 7.80 -11.77 11.60
N ILE A 113 7.82 -10.52 11.11
CA ILE A 113 9.02 -9.70 11.03
C ILE A 113 9.38 -9.17 12.41
N GLU A 114 10.54 -9.55 12.91
CA GLU A 114 11.18 -8.95 14.06
C GLU A 114 11.92 -7.68 13.64
N TRP A 115 11.97 -6.69 14.53
CA TRP A 115 12.64 -5.42 14.25
C TRP A 115 13.47 -4.95 15.44
N ARG A 116 14.58 -4.28 15.15
CA ARG A 116 15.42 -3.61 16.14
C ARG A 116 15.80 -2.21 15.68
N ARG A 117 15.96 -1.29 16.64
CA ARG A 117 16.33 0.10 16.38
C ARG A 117 17.74 0.38 16.86
N GLU A 118 18.57 0.87 15.94
CA GLU A 118 19.95 1.32 16.16
C GLU A 118 20.04 2.81 15.79
N GLY A 119 19.67 3.68 16.72
CA GLY A 119 19.59 5.12 16.49
C GLY A 119 18.48 5.48 15.48
N GLN A 120 18.88 5.88 14.28
CA GLN A 120 17.96 6.16 13.16
C GLN A 120 17.77 4.97 12.22
N VAL A 121 18.53 3.89 12.41
CA VAL A 121 18.42 2.68 11.58
C VAL A 121 17.43 1.71 12.23
N ILE A 122 16.47 1.22 11.45
CA ILE A 122 15.55 0.14 11.79
C ILE A 122 15.98 -1.07 10.98
N VAL A 123 16.33 -2.15 11.67
CA VAL A 123 16.74 -3.41 11.05
C VAL A 123 15.57 -4.37 11.13
N LEU A 124 15.13 -4.88 9.98
CA LEU A 124 14.02 -5.83 9.83
C LEU A 124 14.56 -7.22 9.54
N ASN A 125 14.10 -8.22 10.29
CA ASN A 125 14.48 -9.61 10.16
C ASN A 125 13.24 -10.52 10.13
N GLY A 126 13.29 -11.60 9.36
CA GLY A 126 12.19 -12.53 9.21
C GLY A 126 12.46 -13.55 8.10
N GLU A 127 11.65 -14.60 8.04
CA GLU A 127 11.84 -15.69 7.08
C GLU A 127 11.52 -15.30 5.64
N GLY A 128 10.77 -14.21 5.44
CA GLY A 128 10.20 -13.85 4.16
C GLY A 128 8.75 -14.27 4.05
N CYS A 129 8.11 -13.85 2.97
CA CYS A 129 6.83 -14.35 2.54
C CYS A 129 7.10 -15.55 1.63
N GLU A 130 6.49 -16.69 1.92
CA GLU A 130 6.62 -17.86 1.06
C GLU A 130 6.09 -17.50 -0.34
N PRO A 131 6.85 -17.74 -1.43
CA PRO A 131 6.34 -17.49 -2.77
C PRO A 131 5.15 -18.43 -2.97
N VAL A 132 3.99 -17.86 -3.31
CA VAL A 132 2.81 -18.64 -3.71
C VAL A 132 3.23 -19.51 -4.89
N ARG A 133 3.56 -20.78 -4.64
CA ARG A 133 3.78 -21.75 -5.70
C ARG A 133 2.45 -21.90 -6.41
N ARG A 134 2.37 -21.37 -7.63
CA ARG A 134 1.29 -21.62 -8.58
C ARG A 134 1.13 -23.14 -8.66
N GLN A 135 0.13 -23.69 -8.00
CA GLN A 135 -0.32 -25.04 -8.31
C GLN A 135 -0.93 -24.95 -9.71
N GLU A 136 -0.17 -25.38 -10.70
CA GLU A 136 -0.71 -25.74 -11.99
C GLU A 136 -1.69 -26.90 -11.75
N GLN A 137 -2.99 -26.62 -11.83
CA GLN A 137 -3.97 -27.68 -12.00
C GLN A 137 -3.71 -28.31 -13.36
N GLY A 138 -2.93 -29.38 -13.37
CA GLY A 138 -2.99 -30.40 -14.42
C GLY A 138 -4.37 -31.04 -14.35
N ASN A 139 -5.20 -30.75 -15.33
CA ASN A 139 -6.47 -31.44 -15.54
C ASN A 139 -6.15 -32.66 -16.42
N GLU A 140 -6.23 -33.85 -15.83
CA GLU A 140 -6.34 -35.13 -16.55
C GLU A 140 -7.67 -35.23 -17.30
#